data_AF-A0A1V2QWV9-F1
#
_entry.id   AF-A0A1V2QWV9-F1
#
_cell.length_a   1.000
_cell.length_b   1.000
_cell.length_c   1.000
_cell.angle_alpha   90.00
_cell.angle_beta   90.00
_cell.angle_gamma   90.00
#
_symmetry.space_group_name_H-M   'P 1'
#
loop_
_entity.id
_entity.type
_entity.pdbx_description
1 polymer ?
#
loop_
_entity_poly.entity_id
_entity_poly.type
_entity_poly.pdbx_seq_one_letter_code
_entity_poly.pdbx_strand_id
1 'polypeptide(L)'
;MDAMMSTLAKVSGDVPVQADVPRMREEPRFLDTLDLVAMPTAVTVARMFVSSTLSRWHALFIEDYMTAVAVELVSLAVEATGPGTKPITLRMLGYQRHIVFEVTDTHHER
;
A
#
# COMPACT_ATOMS: atom_id res chain seq x y z
N MET A 1 -45.25 -10.78 31.61
CA MET A 1 -45.90 -10.90 30.29
C MET A 1 -45.65 -9.60 29.51
N ASP A 2 -44.41 -9.10 29.47
CA ASP A 2 -43.31 -9.46 28.53
C ASP A 2 -43.72 -9.18 27.09
N ALA A 3 -43.45 -7.98 26.55
CA ALA A 3 -42.15 -7.46 26.08
C ALA A 3 -41.71 -8.07 24.73
N MET A 4 -41.67 -7.17 23.72
CA MET A 4 -40.88 -7.20 22.48
C MET A 4 -40.10 -8.50 22.17
N MET A 5 -40.60 -9.28 21.22
CA MET A 5 -39.75 -10.22 20.46
C MET A 5 -39.40 -9.56 19.12
N SER A 6 -38.19 -9.00 19.11
CA SER A 6 -37.44 -8.57 17.94
C SER A 6 -37.24 -9.77 17.00
N THR A 7 -37.80 -9.71 15.80
CA THR A 7 -37.49 -10.67 14.74
C THR A 7 -36.12 -10.31 14.16
N LEU A 8 -35.07 -10.88 14.75
CA LEU A 8 -33.74 -10.94 14.17
C LEU A 8 -33.81 -11.76 12.86
N ALA A 9 -33.92 -11.07 11.73
CA ALA A 9 -33.67 -11.65 10.42
C ALA A 9 -32.19 -12.08 10.38
N LYS A 10 -31.95 -13.38 10.51
CA LYS A 10 -30.64 -13.99 10.37
C LYS A 10 -30.25 -13.91 8.89
N VAL A 11 -29.51 -12.87 8.51
CA VAL A 11 -28.90 -12.77 7.17
C VAL A 11 -27.77 -13.79 7.11
N SER A 12 -28.09 -14.98 6.58
CA SER A 12 -27.09 -15.96 6.14
C SER A 12 -26.52 -15.45 4.82
N GLY A 13 -25.54 -14.56 4.91
CA GLY A 13 -24.75 -14.14 3.76
C GLY A 13 -23.61 -15.15 3.58
N ASP A 14 -23.82 -16.16 2.73
CA ASP A 14 -22.68 -16.86 2.14
C ASP A 14 -21.83 -15.80 1.44
N VAL A 15 -20.63 -15.55 1.99
CA VAL A 15 -19.63 -14.72 1.32
C VAL A 15 -19.36 -15.42 -0.01
N PRO A 16 -19.63 -14.79 -1.17
CA PRO A 16 -19.38 -15.44 -2.44
C PRO A 16 -17.91 -15.82 -2.46
N VAL A 17 -17.64 -17.12 -2.63
CA VAL A 17 -16.30 -17.68 -2.80
C VAL A 17 -15.63 -16.81 -3.86
N GLN A 18 -14.62 -16.07 -3.43
CA GLN A 18 -13.85 -15.17 -4.24
C GLN A 18 -13.34 -15.99 -5.42
N ALA A 19 -13.96 -15.83 -6.59
CA ALA A 19 -13.61 -16.58 -7.77
C ALA A 19 -12.10 -16.45 -7.98
N ASP A 20 -11.41 -17.57 -8.16
CA ASP A 20 -9.99 -17.61 -8.47
C ASP A 20 -9.74 -16.71 -9.68
N VAL A 21 -9.30 -15.48 -9.42
CA VAL A 21 -8.86 -14.55 -10.45
C VAL A 21 -7.69 -15.27 -11.14
N PRO A 22 -7.74 -15.51 -12.45
CA PRO A 22 -6.62 -16.10 -13.16
C PRO A 22 -5.38 -15.26 -12.84
N ARG A 23 -4.45 -15.81 -12.05
CA ARG A 23 -3.15 -15.20 -11.80
C ARG A 23 -2.34 -15.31 -13.10
N MET A 24 -2.69 -14.50 -14.09
CA MET A 24 -1.70 -14.12 -15.08
C MET A 24 -0.57 -13.51 -14.25
N ARG A 25 0.58 -14.21 -14.18
CA ARG A 25 1.81 -13.65 -13.63
C ARG A 25 2.24 -12.55 -14.60
N GLU A 26 1.56 -11.42 -14.56
CA GLU A 26 2.05 -10.22 -15.20
C GLU A 26 3.38 -9.90 -14.55
N GLU A 27 4.43 -9.72 -15.34
CA GLU A 27 5.72 -9.27 -14.84
C GLU A 27 5.75 -7.74 -14.86
N PRO A 28 6.37 -7.10 -13.85
CA PRO A 28 6.52 -5.66 -13.85
C PRO A 28 7.40 -5.24 -15.04
N ARG A 29 6.93 -4.26 -15.81
CA ARG A 29 7.68 -3.64 -16.92
C ARG A 29 8.71 -2.65 -16.42
N PHE A 30 8.43 -2.02 -15.28
CA PHE A 30 9.31 -1.07 -14.62
C PHE A 30 9.41 -1.42 -13.14
N LEU A 31 10.59 -1.22 -12.58
CA LEU A 31 10.87 -1.43 -11.17
C LEU A 31 11.78 -0.31 -10.70
N ASP A 32 11.45 0.25 -9.53
CA ASP A 32 12.34 1.17 -8.83
C ASP A 32 12.23 0.94 -7.32
N THR A 33 13.31 1.16 -6.60
CA THR A 33 13.42 0.86 -5.16
C THR A 33 14.10 2.01 -4.44
N LEU A 34 13.57 2.35 -3.27
CA LEU A 34 14.12 3.33 -2.36
C LEU A 34 14.27 2.73 -0.96
N ASP A 35 15.50 2.68 -0.47
CA ASP A 35 15.79 2.33 0.92
C ASP A 35 15.85 3.59 1.78
N LEU A 36 15.15 3.55 2.90
CA LEU A 36 14.97 4.64 3.85
C LEU A 36 15.32 4.18 5.26
N VAL A 37 15.55 5.17 6.12
CA VAL A 37 15.63 4.97 7.56
C VAL A 37 14.30 5.43 8.16
N ALA A 38 13.76 4.70 9.13
CA ALA A 38 12.51 5.01 9.82
C ALA A 38 12.61 6.34 10.59
N MET A 39 12.39 7.45 9.88
CA MET A 39 12.42 8.81 10.39
C MET A 39 11.32 9.63 9.71
N PRO A 40 10.83 10.73 10.33
CA PRO A 40 9.82 11.58 9.71
C PRO A 40 10.20 12.11 8.32
N THR A 41 11.51 12.33 8.08
CA THR A 41 12.03 12.76 6.77
C THR A 41 11.85 11.72 5.66
N ALA A 42 11.68 10.43 5.99
CA ALA A 42 11.44 9.36 5.03
C ALA A 42 10.17 9.62 4.20
N VAL A 43 9.15 10.25 4.79
CA VAL A 43 7.89 10.59 4.10
C VAL A 43 8.13 11.61 3.00
N THR A 44 8.92 12.65 3.27
CA THR A 44 9.28 13.67 2.26
C THR A 44 10.14 13.07 1.15
N VAL A 45 11.10 12.21 1.50
CA VAL A 45 11.96 11.53 0.52
C VAL A 45 11.14 10.59 -0.36
N ALA A 46 10.18 9.84 0.21
CA ALA A 46 9.27 8.97 -0.53
C ALA A 46 8.44 9.74 -1.56
N ARG A 47 7.90 10.91 -1.18
CA ARG A 47 7.20 11.81 -2.11
C ARG A 47 8.07 12.21 -3.30
N MET A 48 9.31 12.64 -3.05
CA MET A 48 10.25 13.04 -4.11
C MET A 48 10.60 11.86 -5.02
N PHE A 49 10.80 10.68 -4.45
CA PHE A 49 11.05 9.45 -5.20
C PHE A 49 9.88 9.06 -6.10
N VAL A 50 8.65 9.10 -5.60
CA VAL A 50 7.44 8.77 -6.39
C VAL A 50 7.29 9.73 -7.57
N SER A 51 7.37 11.03 -7.31
CA SER A 51 7.30 12.08 -8.36
C SER A 51 8.36 11.86 -9.44
N SER A 52 9.61 11.67 -9.02
CA SER A 52 10.74 11.43 -9.92
C SER A 52 10.57 10.15 -10.75
N THR A 53 10.08 9.08 -10.13
CA THR A 53 9.87 7.78 -10.78
C THR A 53 8.73 7.85 -11.80
N LEU A 54 7.60 8.45 -11.44
CA LEU A 54 6.48 8.63 -12.36
C LEU A 54 6.84 9.55 -13.54
N SER A 55 7.70 10.54 -13.32
CA SER A 55 8.25 11.36 -14.41
C SER A 55 9.04 10.51 -15.41
N ARG A 56 9.97 9.66 -14.92
CA ARG A 56 10.73 8.73 -15.79
C ARG A 56 9.84 7.71 -16.50
N TRP A 57 8.75 7.29 -15.85
CA TRP A 57 7.80 6.32 -16.40
C TRP A 57 6.72 6.97 -17.27
N HIS A 58 6.77 8.29 -17.50
CA HIS A 58 5.79 9.05 -18.27
C HIS A 58 4.35 8.90 -17.72
N ALA A 59 4.23 8.79 -16.39
CA ALA A 59 2.98 8.51 -15.67
C ALA A 59 2.57 9.65 -14.72
N LEU A 60 2.95 10.89 -15.02
CA LEU A 60 2.64 12.07 -14.18
C LEU A 60 1.14 12.33 -14.03
N PHE A 61 0.30 11.84 -14.95
CA PHE A 61 -1.16 12.02 -14.90
C PHE A 61 -1.84 11.37 -13.68
N ILE A 62 -1.14 10.50 -12.94
CA ILE A 62 -1.60 9.86 -11.69
C ILE A 62 -0.78 10.27 -10.47
N GLU A 63 0.12 11.26 -10.60
CA GLU A 63 1.10 11.62 -9.58
C GLU A 63 0.47 11.94 -8.22
N ASP A 64 -0.57 12.78 -8.17
CA ASP A 64 -1.21 13.18 -6.91
C ASP A 64 -1.73 11.97 -6.12
N TYR A 65 -2.42 11.05 -6.81
CA TYR A 65 -2.98 9.85 -6.19
C TYR A 65 -1.89 8.90 -5.70
N MET A 66 -0.89 8.63 -6.54
CA MET A 66 0.20 7.71 -6.19
C MET A 66 1.06 8.27 -5.06
N THR A 67 1.28 9.58 -5.06
CA THR A 67 2.01 10.28 -4.00
C THR A 67 1.28 10.21 -2.68
N ALA A 68 -0.05 10.42 -2.67
CA ALA A 68 -0.85 10.28 -1.45
C ALA A 68 -0.75 8.86 -0.87
N VAL A 69 -0.89 7.82 -1.71
CA VAL A 69 -0.76 6.42 -1.27
C VAL A 69 0.63 6.14 -0.69
N ALA A 70 1.69 6.54 -1.39
CA ALA A 70 3.06 6.29 -0.94
C ALA A 70 3.38 7.01 0.39
N VAL A 71 2.91 8.26 0.54
CA VAL A 71 3.08 9.04 1.76
C VAL A 71 2.39 8.37 2.95
N GLU A 72 1.16 7.91 2.78
CA GLU A 72 0.43 7.21 3.85
C GLU A 72 1.11 5.90 4.23
N LEU A 73 1.47 5.05 3.25
CA LEU A 73 2.13 3.77 3.52
C LEU A 73 3.48 3.95 4.23
N VAL A 74 4.29 4.92 3.81
CA VAL A 74 5.59 5.19 4.45
C VAL A 74 5.39 5.80 5.84
N SER A 75 4.37 6.65 6.03
CA SER A 75 4.06 7.22 7.34
C SER A 75 3.68 6.13 8.35
N LEU A 76 2.82 5.18 7.93
CA LEU A 76 2.45 4.02 8.73
C LEU A 76 3.66 3.13 9.05
N ALA A 77 4.54 2.87 8.08
CA ALA A 77 5.75 2.08 8.30
C ALA A 77 6.72 2.75 9.29
N VAL A 78 6.89 4.09 9.20
CA VAL A 78 7.70 4.87 10.14
C VAL A 78 7.12 4.80 11.55
N GLU A 79 5.81 4.94 11.69
CA GLU A 79 5.11 4.86 12.97
C GLU A 79 5.23 3.47 13.61
N ALA A 80 4.95 2.41 12.83
CA ALA A 80 5.00 1.02 13.30
C ALA A 80 6.42 0.55 13.67
N THR A 81 7.42 0.95 12.88
CA THR A 81 8.83 0.59 13.10
C THR A 81 9.43 1.32 14.31
N GLY A 82 8.92 2.53 14.58
CA GLY A 82 9.45 3.49 15.53
C GLY A 82 10.64 4.28 14.96
N PRO A 83 10.82 5.55 15.35
CA PRO A 83 11.91 6.38 14.86
C PRO A 83 13.27 5.79 15.29
N GLY A 84 14.21 5.66 14.37
CA GLY A 84 15.53 5.11 14.69
C GLY A 84 16.33 4.69 13.46
N THR A 85 17.28 3.77 13.64
CA THR A 85 18.18 3.28 12.57
C THR A 85 17.62 2.12 11.76
N LYS A 86 16.34 1.79 11.96
CA LYS A 86 15.71 0.64 11.31
C LYS A 86 15.36 0.96 9.85
N PRO A 87 15.60 0.02 8.92
CA PRO A 87 15.35 0.25 7.50
C PRO A 87 13.86 0.13 7.16
N ILE A 88 13.43 0.91 6.17
CA ILE A 88 12.16 0.79 5.45
C ILE A 88 12.49 0.78 3.96
N THR A 89 11.94 -0.16 3.20
CA THR A 89 12.11 -0.23 1.75
C THR A 89 10.79 0.08 1.07
N LEU A 90 10.78 1.05 0.16
CA LEU A 90 9.67 1.36 -0.74
C LEU A 90 10.03 0.88 -2.14
N ARG A 91 9.24 -0.04 -2.70
CA ARG A 91 9.37 -0.50 -4.09
C ARG A 91 8.16 -0.06 -4.89
N MET A 92 8.43 0.38 -6.12
CA MET A 92 7.43 0.66 -7.13
C MET A 92 7.55 -0.37 -8.24
N LEU A 93 6.43 -1.00 -8.58
CA LEU A 93 6.33 -1.97 -9.67
C LEU A 93 5.32 -1.45 -10.68
N GLY A 94 5.79 -1.10 -11.87
CA GLY A 94 4.96 -0.61 -12.97
C GLY A 94 4.53 -1.74 -13.89
N TYR A 95 3.22 -2.01 -13.93
CA TYR A 95 2.59 -2.98 -14.83
C TYR A 95 1.92 -2.27 -16.01
N GLN A 96 1.33 -3.02 -16.95
CA GLN A 96 0.69 -2.41 -18.12
C GLN A 96 -0.49 -1.50 -17.75
N ARG A 97 -1.20 -1.84 -16.69
CA ARG A 97 -2.47 -1.18 -16.32
C ARG A 97 -2.51 -0.62 -14.91
N HIS A 98 -1.47 -0.85 -14.11
CA HIS A 98 -1.47 -0.48 -12.71
C HIS A 98 -0.04 -0.33 -12.19
N ILE A 99 0.08 0.31 -11.03
CA ILE A 99 1.32 0.41 -10.26
C ILE A 99 1.07 -0.24 -8.91
N VAL A 100 2.03 -1.03 -8.43
CA VAL A 100 2.03 -1.59 -7.08
C VAL A 100 3.10 -0.90 -6.26
N PHE A 101 2.74 -0.52 -5.04
CA PHE A 101 3.70 -0.14 -4.00
C PHE A 101 3.90 -1.32 -3.06
N GLU A 102 5.15 -1.69 -2.83
CA GLU A 102 5.51 -2.60 -1.74
C GLU A 102 6.28 -1.79 -0.69
N VAL A 103 5.79 -1.77 0.55
CA VAL A 103 6.51 -1.18 1.67
C VAL A 103 6.87 -2.31 2.62
N THR A 104 8.16 -2.50 2.81
CA THR A 104 8.71 -3.48 3.75
C THR A 104 9.38 -2.74 4.88
N ASP A 105 9.08 -3.13 6.10
CA ASP A 105 9.76 -2.61 7.28
C ASP A 105 10.15 -3.78 8.22
N THR A 106 10.76 -3.46 9.35
CA THR A 106 11.28 -4.45 10.31
C THR A 106 10.45 -4.57 11.58
N HIS A 107 9.20 -4.10 11.57
CA HIS A 107 8.29 -4.29 12.71
C HIS A 107 7.92 -5.77 12.85
N HIS A 108 7.90 -6.27 14.08
CA HIS A 108 7.34 -7.58 14.38
C HIS A 108 5.84 -7.40 14.63
N GLU A 109 4.99 -8.01 13.80
CA GLU A 109 3.57 -8.20 14.11
C GLU A 109 3.48 -8.97 15.44
N ARG A 110 2.84 -8.38 16.45
CA ARG A 110 2.64 -8.98 17.78
C ARG A 110 1.27 -9.63 17.88
#